data_AF-A0A0B6YH07-F1
#
_entry.id   AF-A0A0B6YH07-F1
#
_cell.length_a   1.000
_cell.length_b   1.000
_cell.length_c   1.000
_cell.angle_alpha   90.00
_cell.angle_beta   90.00
_cell.angle_gamma   90.00
#
_symmetry.space_group_name_H-M   'P 1'
#
loop_
_entity.id
_entity.type
_entity.pdbx_description
1 polymer ?
#
loop_
_entity_poly.entity_id
_entity_poly.type
_entity_poly.pdbx_seq_one_letter_code
_entity_poly.pdbx_strand_id
1 'polypeptide(L)' 'WEEKLRKTEFIRKEREAVLAEMGVALKEDGGTIGVFSPKKSPHLVNLNEDPLMSECLLYYIKEGTT' A
#
# COMPACT_ATOMS: atom_id res chain seq x y z
N TRP A 1 -4.65 4.03 30.50
CA TRP A 1 -4.11 4.91 29.43
C TRP A 1 -3.04 4.20 28.61
N GLU A 2 -2.07 3.53 29.24
CA GLU A 2 -1.06 2.71 28.54
C GLU A 2 -1.65 1.66 27.60
N GLU A 3 -2.68 0.94 28.04
CA GLU A 3 -3.31 -0.09 27.22
C GLU A 3 -3.99 0.46 25.95
N LYS A 4 -4.59 1.66 26.06
CA LYS A 4 -5.17 2.37 24.91
C LYS A 4 -4.07 2.82 23.95
N LEU A 5 -2.97 3.37 24.47
CA LEU A 5 -1.81 3.77 23.67
C LEU A 5 -1.23 2.58 22.90
N ARG A 6 -1.01 1.44 23.59
CA ARG A 6 -0.48 0.21 22.98
C ARG A 6 -1.39 -0.30 21.86
N LYS A 7 -2.71 -0.26 22.05
CA LYS A 7 -3.67 -0.69 21.02
C LYS A 7 -3.64 0.22 19.79
N THR A 8 -3.56 1.54 19.99
CA THR A 8 -3.43 2.49 18.88
C THR A 8 -2.14 2.28 18.09
N GLU A 9 -1.01 2.13 18.80
CA GLU A 9 0.30 1.88 18.18
C GLU A 9 0.36 0.56 17.41
N PHE A 10 -0.27 -0.49 17.93
CA PHE A 10 -0.38 -1.77 17.24
C PHE A 10 -1.12 -1.62 15.90
N ILE A 11 -2.30 -0.99 15.92
CA ILE A 11 -3.10 -0.76 14.71
C ILE A 11 -2.35 0.14 13.72
N ARG A 12 -1.63 1.15 14.20
CA ARG A 12 -0.79 2.02 13.37
C ARG A 12 0.28 1.22 12.63
N LYS A 13 1.04 0.39 13.36
CA LYS A 13 2.09 -0.45 12.76
C LYS A 13 1.54 -1.48 11.77
N GLU A 14 0.39 -2.08 12.05
CA GLU A 14 -0.25 -3.02 11.13
C GLU A 14 -0.62 -2.33 9.81
N ARG A 15 -1.19 -1.12 9.87
CA ARG A 15 -1.49 -0.32 8.67
C ARG A 15 -0.25 0.10 7.91
N GLU A 16 0.80 0.54 8.61
CA GLU A 16 2.09 0.90 8.00
C GLU A 16 2.72 -0.30 7.28
N ALA A 17 2.63 -1.50 7.86
CA ALA A 17 3.13 -2.72 7.24
C ALA A 17 2.38 -3.05 5.95
N VAL A 18 1.04 -2.95 5.95
CA VAL A 18 0.23 -3.18 4.74
C VAL A 18 0.54 -2.14 3.67
N LEU A 19 0.67 -0.86 4.04
CA LEU A 19 1.03 0.21 3.11
C LEU A 19 2.41 -0.03 2.49
N ALA A 20 3.40 -0.41 3.30
CA ALA A 20 4.74 -0.74 2.83
C ALA A 20 4.74 -1.96 1.90
N GLU A 21 3.95 -2.99 2.22
CA GLU A 21 3.76 -4.16 1.35
C GLU A 21 3.12 -3.78 0.02
N MET A 22 2.16 -2.84 0.04
CA MET A 22 1.53 -2.27 -1.15
C MET A 22 2.42 -1.29 -1.93
N GLY A 23 3.69 -1.15 -1.55
CA GLY A 23 4.65 -0.26 -2.22
C GLY A 23 4.47 1.21 -1.88
N VAL A 24 3.64 1.56 -0.90
CA VAL A 24 3.46 2.95 -0.45
C VAL A 24 4.63 3.31 0.46
N ALA A 25 5.45 4.28 0.05
CA ALA A 25 6.51 4.79 0.91
C ALA A 25 5.97 5.87 1.84
N LEU A 26 6.24 5.69 3.13
CA LEU A 26 5.93 6.63 4.19
C LEU A 26 7.22 7.33 4.63
N LYS A 27 7.13 8.62 4.93
CA LYS A 27 8.17 9.37 5.65
C LYS A 27 8.16 8.96 7.13
N GLU A 28 9.27 9.26 7.81
CA GLU A 28 9.40 9.05 9.27
C GLU A 28 8.36 9.81 10.10
N ASP A 29 7.75 10.87 9.54
CA ASP A 29 6.67 11.66 10.17
C ASP A 29 5.26 11.12 9.87
N GLY A 30 5.14 10.01 9.14
CA GLY A 30 3.86 9.39 8.76
C GLY A 30 3.22 9.96 7.49
N GLY A 31 3.88 10.90 6.80
CA GLY A 31 3.41 11.42 5.51
C GLY A 31 3.70 10.49 4.33
N THR A 32 2.78 10.34 3.39
CA THR A 32 2.97 9.52 2.18
C THR A 32 3.86 10.22 1.15
N ILE A 33 4.92 9.56 0.68
CA ILE A 33 5.87 10.09 -0.33
C ILE A 33 5.41 9.74 -1.75
N GLY A 34 4.84 8.55 -1.94
CA GLY A 34 4.46 8.04 -3.25
C GLY A 34 4.23 6.54 -3.25
N VAL A 35 3.96 6.00 -4.44
CA VAL A 35 3.73 4.58 -4.67
C VAL A 35 4.87 4.03 -5.53
N PHE A 36 5.50 2.95 -5.06
CA PHE A 36 6.52 2.19 -5.76
C PHE A 36 5.92 0.91 -6.33
N SER A 37 6.46 0.48 -7.48
CA SER A 37 6.11 -0.82 -8.05
C SER A 37 6.50 -1.96 -7.09
N PRO A 38 5.58 -2.89 -6.78
CA PRO A 38 5.84 -4.05 -5.93
C PRO A 38 6.95 -4.93 -6.51
N LYS A 39 7.98 -5.21 -5.72
CA LYS A 39 9.13 -6.02 -6.19
C LYS A 39 8.91 -7.53 -6.11
N LYS A 40 7.96 -7.99 -5.30
CA LYS A 40 7.80 -9.41 -4.93
C LYS A 40 6.52 -10.06 -5.48
N SER A 41 5.53 -9.26 -5.88
CA SER A 41 4.26 -9.74 -6.40
C SER A 41 4.10 -9.35 -7.88
N PRO A 42 3.66 -10.29 -8.74
CA PRO A 42 3.31 -9.96 -10.11
C PRO A 42 2.12 -8.99 -10.09
N HIS A 43 2.18 -7.99 -10.96
CA HIS A 43 1.20 -6.91 -11.00
C HIS A 43 1.09 -6.33 -12.41
N LEU A 44 -0.04 -5.70 -12.69
CA LEU A 44 -0.25 -4.89 -13.89
C LEU A 44 -0.17 -3.41 -13.51
N VAL A 45 0.52 -2.64 -14.33
CA VAL A 45 0.53 -1.18 -14.27
C VAL A 45 -0.32 -0.68 -15.42
N ASN A 46 -1.30 0.16 -15.13
CA ASN A 46 -2.10 0.78 -16.16
C ASN A 46 -1.30 1.90 -16.82
N LEU A 47 -1.19 1.85 -18.15
CA LEU A 47 -0.43 2.82 -18.95
C LEU A 47 -1.32 3.91 -19.55
N ASN A 48 -2.61 3.92 -19.23
CA ASN A 48 -3.49 5.01 -19.62
C ASN A 48 -2.99 6.33 -19.00
N GLU A 49 -2.93 7.39 -19.81
CA GLU A 49 -2.42 8.71 -19.42
C GLU A 49 -3.52 9.63 -18.89
N ASP A 50 -4.81 9.25 -19.01
CA ASP A 50 -5.94 10.04 -18.50
C ASP A 50 -5.95 10.08 -16.96
N PRO A 51 -5.76 11.26 -16.32
CA PRO A 51 -5.76 11.37 -14.87
C PRO A 51 -7.15 11.15 -14.24
N LEU A 52 -8.21 11.11 -15.03
CA LEU A 52 -9.59 10.88 -14.59
C LEU A 52 -10.12 9.47 -14.93
N MET A 53 -9.23 8.56 -15.33
CA MET A 53 -9.55 7.16 -15.57
C MET A 53 -10.24 6.51 -14.35
N SER A 54 -11.14 5.58 -14.62
CA SER A 54 -11.91 4.90 -13.56
C SER A 54 -11.23 3.62 -13.06
N GLU A 55 -10.26 3.10 -13.81
CA GLU A 55 -9.46 1.92 -13.46
C GLU A 55 -8.38 2.24 -12.44
N CYS A 56 -7.91 1.23 -11.71
CA CYS A 56 -6.76 1.36 -10.83
C CYS A 56 -5.48 1.57 -11.65
N LEU A 57 -4.55 2.38 -11.12
CA LEU A 57 -3.20 2.51 -11.67
C LEU A 57 -2.40 1.20 -11.55
N LEU A 58 -2.65 0.41 -10.51
CA LEU A 58 -1.93 -0.83 -10.23
C LEU A 58 -2.86 -1.95 -9.78
N TYR A 59 -2.70 -3.14 -10.36
CA TYR A 59 -3.47 -4.35 -10.02
C TYR A 59 -2.53 -5.46 -9.56
N TYR A 60 -2.74 -5.96 -8.33
CA TYR A 60 -2.03 -7.13 -7.82
C TYR A 60 -2.62 -8.41 -8.39
N ILE A 61 -1.78 -9.23 -9.02
CA ILE A 61 -2.18 -10.58 -9.44
C ILE A 61 -1.79 -11.52 -8.31
N LYS A 62 -2.79 -11.97 -7.55
CA LYS A 62 -2.59 -13.00 -6.53
C LYS A 62 -2.55 -14.37 -7.19
N GLU A 63 -1.94 -15.32 -6.48
CA GLU A 63 -1.98 -16.72 -6.88
C GLU A 63 -3.44 -17.18 -7.03
N GLY A 64 -3.77 -17.65 -8.23
CA GLY A 64 -5.10 -18.13 -8.57
C GLY A 64 -5.19 -19.64 -8.48
N THR A 65 -6.40 -20.15 -8.62
CA THR A 65 -6.65 -21.57 -8.87
C THR A 65 -7.09 -21.68 -10.33
N THR A 66 -6.49 -22.60 -11.07
CA THR A 66 -6.85 -22.90 -12.47
C THR A 66 -7.89 -24.01 -12.53
#